data_AF-R0IFS4-F1
#
_entry.id   AF-R0IFS4-F1
#
_cell.length_a   1.000
_cell.length_b   1.000
_cell.length_c   1.000
_cell.angle_alpha   90.00
_cell.angle_beta   90.00
_cell.angle_gamma   90.00
#
_symmetry.space_group_name_H-M   'P 1'
#
loop_
_entity.id
_entity.type
_entity.pdbx_description
1 polymer ?
#
loop_
_entity_poly.entity_id
_entity_poly.type
_entity_poly.pdbx_seq_one_letter_code
_entity_poly.pdbx_strand_id
1 'polypeptide(L)'
;AQIGNGPNLCEGSVVLLRSFVHRAKNQNRARGRKMKLTWNKNSKKRSRVALPNLADLPFEKEEVPETQSQRQFREEDFERRQTEDRLDSSEVGGDHPGIHGNVELEAKNLAESFRAQGDKLAEEGKYQEALGKWEAALNLVPEDAVLHEQKAQVLLELGDAWKAIKAATRASEIDPSWAEAWTTLGRAQLNFGEPDSAIKSFECALSINVDSREAKDDLKTAKQLIRKREQLQTLGQDTDTKRFVVGDKNIEPN
;
A
#
# COMPACT_ATOMS: atom_id res chain seq x y z
N ALA A 1 -6.27 -8.33 47.54
CA ALA A 1 -6.99 -7.81 46.36
C ALA A 1 -6.03 -7.86 45.18
N GLN A 2 -6.30 -8.75 44.22
CA GLN A 2 -5.43 -9.04 43.08
C GLN A 2 -5.46 -7.90 42.08
N ILE A 3 -4.28 -7.42 41.68
CA ILE A 3 -4.09 -6.48 40.58
C ILE A 3 -3.94 -7.34 39.32
N GLY A 4 -5.03 -7.48 38.56
CA GLY A 4 -5.06 -8.23 37.31
C GLY A 4 -4.59 -7.37 36.14
N ASN A 5 -3.52 -7.83 35.49
CA ASN A 5 -2.97 -7.29 34.24
C ASN A 5 -4.06 -7.08 33.17
N GLY A 6 -4.13 -5.87 32.60
CA GLY A 6 -4.98 -5.57 31.45
C GLY A 6 -4.46 -6.22 30.17
N PRO A 7 -5.33 -6.68 29.25
CA PRO A 7 -4.89 -7.30 28.01
C PRO A 7 -4.48 -6.24 26.98
N ASN A 8 -3.30 -6.46 26.40
CA ASN A 8 -2.75 -5.75 25.24
C ASN A 8 -3.71 -5.82 24.05
N LEU A 9 -4.21 -4.65 23.59
CA LEU A 9 -4.98 -4.49 22.34
C LEU A 9 -4.06 -4.44 21.11
N CYS A 10 -3.13 -5.40 21.00
CA CYS A 10 -2.26 -5.59 19.84
C CYS A 10 -2.23 -7.08 19.41
N GLU A 11 -3.34 -7.81 19.54
CA GLU A 11 -3.48 -9.16 18.99
C GLU A 11 -4.93 -9.36 18.52
N GLY A 12 -5.30 -8.69 17.44
CA GLY A 12 -6.68 -8.73 16.91
C GLY A 12 -6.83 -8.83 15.39
N SER A 13 -5.75 -8.63 14.61
CA SER A 13 -5.82 -8.60 13.14
C SER A 13 -5.04 -9.72 12.43
N VAL A 14 -4.59 -10.75 13.14
CA VAL A 14 -3.67 -11.80 12.58
C VAL A 14 -4.35 -13.18 12.45
N VAL A 15 -5.67 -13.23 12.50
CA VAL A 15 -6.43 -14.48 12.33
C VAL A 15 -7.60 -14.24 11.40
N LEU A 16 -7.38 -14.14 10.09
CA LEU A 16 -8.40 -14.46 9.06
C LEU A 16 -7.87 -14.62 7.62
N LEU A 17 -6.57 -14.83 7.38
CA LEU A 17 -6.04 -15.21 6.05
C LEU A 17 -6.07 -16.73 5.76
N ARG A 18 -6.80 -17.53 6.56
CA ARG A 18 -6.75 -19.01 6.51
C ARG A 18 -7.90 -19.68 5.75
N SER A 19 -8.80 -18.94 5.10
CA SER A 19 -10.02 -19.51 4.51
C SER A 19 -10.23 -19.31 3.01
N PHE A 20 -9.38 -18.57 2.28
CA PHE A 20 -9.64 -18.29 0.85
C PHE A 20 -9.23 -19.37 -0.16
N VAL A 21 -8.42 -20.35 0.23
CA VAL A 21 -7.89 -21.34 -0.74
C VAL A 21 -8.91 -22.44 -1.12
N HIS A 22 -10.18 -22.33 -0.71
CA HIS A 22 -11.20 -23.37 -1.03
C HIS A 22 -12.31 -22.98 -2.02
N ARG A 23 -12.39 -21.74 -2.54
CA ARG A 23 -13.53 -21.34 -3.39
C ARG A 23 -13.18 -20.60 -4.69
N ALA A 24 -12.06 -20.92 -5.32
CA ALA A 24 -11.75 -20.50 -6.69
C ALA A 24 -11.26 -21.69 -7.54
N LYS A 25 -11.98 -22.82 -7.46
CA LYS A 25 -11.64 -24.08 -8.11
C LYS A 25 -12.50 -24.42 -9.33
N ASN A 26 -13.24 -23.47 -9.91
CA ASN A 26 -14.15 -23.82 -11.01
C ASN A 26 -14.25 -22.86 -12.22
N GLN A 27 -13.30 -21.94 -12.46
CA GLN A 27 -13.33 -21.15 -13.71
C GLN A 27 -12.03 -21.06 -14.52
N ASN A 28 -10.84 -21.35 -13.97
CA ASN A 28 -9.62 -21.42 -14.79
C ASN A 28 -8.99 -22.81 -14.74
N ARG A 29 -9.56 -23.73 -15.54
CA ARG A 29 -9.02 -25.06 -15.81
C ARG A 29 -8.14 -25.01 -17.07
N ALA A 30 -7.07 -24.23 -17.07
CA ALA A 30 -5.91 -24.45 -17.95
C ALA A 30 -4.74 -23.54 -17.55
N ARG A 31 -3.64 -24.17 -17.09
CA ARG A 31 -2.27 -23.66 -16.99
C ARG A 31 -2.02 -22.54 -15.95
N GLY A 32 -1.36 -22.93 -14.86
CA GLY A 32 -0.85 -22.03 -13.83
C GLY A 32 -0.89 -22.71 -12.47
N ARG A 33 0.25 -23.24 -12.02
CA ARG A 33 0.39 -23.93 -10.72
C ARG A 33 0.18 -22.86 -9.63
N LYS A 34 -0.99 -22.86 -8.97
CA LYS A 34 -1.29 -21.92 -7.87
C LYS A 34 -0.29 -22.10 -6.73
N MET A 35 0.59 -21.10 -6.54
CA MET A 35 1.44 -20.93 -5.36
C MET A 35 0.57 -20.98 -4.09
N LYS A 36 0.86 -21.88 -3.14
CA LYS A 36 0.15 -21.98 -1.85
C LYS A 36 1.16 -21.84 -0.72
N LEU A 37 1.41 -20.60 -0.31
CA LEU A 37 2.28 -20.25 0.81
C LEU A 37 1.65 -20.71 2.14
N THR A 38 2.25 -21.71 2.78
CA THR A 38 1.89 -22.11 4.15
C THR A 38 3.06 -21.82 5.08
N TRP A 39 2.93 -20.82 5.95
CA TRP A 39 4.00 -20.39 6.84
C TRP A 39 3.92 -20.98 8.25
N ASN A 40 5.09 -21.47 8.70
CA ASN A 40 5.40 -22.04 10.00
C ASN A 40 5.77 -20.91 10.99
N LYS A 41 5.06 -20.82 12.11
CA LYS A 41 5.25 -19.78 13.15
C LYS A 41 6.42 -20.14 14.05
N ASN A 42 7.65 -19.79 13.68
CA ASN A 42 8.75 -19.81 14.65
C ASN A 42 9.82 -18.74 14.38
N SER A 43 9.50 -17.49 14.67
CA SER A 43 10.50 -16.41 14.77
C SER A 43 10.71 -16.04 16.24
N LYS A 44 11.87 -16.44 16.78
CA LYS A 44 12.33 -16.08 18.13
C LYS A 44 12.31 -14.55 18.29
N LYS A 45 11.71 -14.07 19.40
CA LYS A 45 11.65 -12.66 19.80
C LYS A 45 13.05 -12.03 19.84
N ARG A 46 13.34 -11.05 18.98
CA ARG A 46 14.47 -10.14 19.17
C ARG A 46 14.08 -9.08 20.19
N SER A 47 14.84 -9.00 21.28
CA SER A 47 14.73 -7.97 22.32
C SER A 47 15.14 -6.61 21.76
N ARG A 48 14.37 -5.56 22.04
CA ARG A 48 14.71 -4.17 21.71
C ARG A 48 15.67 -3.62 22.77
N VAL A 49 16.85 -3.19 22.36
CA VAL A 49 17.81 -2.47 23.22
C VAL A 49 17.37 -1.01 23.33
N ALA A 50 17.37 -0.45 24.53
CA ALA A 50 17.10 0.96 24.78
C ALA A 50 18.32 1.82 24.40
N LEU A 51 18.10 2.90 23.65
CA LEU A 51 19.13 3.89 23.32
C LEU A 51 19.36 4.85 24.50
N PRO A 52 20.60 5.24 24.83
CA PRO A 52 20.86 6.29 25.82
C PRO A 52 20.54 7.68 25.27
N ASN A 53 20.22 8.61 26.17
CA ASN A 53 19.84 9.99 25.92
C ASN A 53 20.96 10.74 25.17
N LEU A 54 20.71 11.18 23.94
CA LEU A 54 21.66 11.90 23.10
C LEU A 54 21.33 13.40 23.16
N ALA A 55 22.00 14.13 24.05
CA ALA A 55 22.00 15.59 24.06
C ALA A 55 23.11 16.06 23.11
N ASP A 56 22.75 16.38 21.87
CA ASP A 56 23.42 17.29 20.94
C ASP A 56 22.76 17.12 19.55
N LEU A 57 21.60 17.76 19.40
CA LEU A 57 20.88 17.84 18.13
C LEU A 57 21.48 18.95 17.26
N PRO A 58 21.62 18.75 15.94
CA PRO A 58 22.42 19.59 15.04
C PRO A 58 21.74 20.92 14.64
N PHE A 59 20.84 21.46 15.47
CA PHE A 59 20.05 22.64 15.12
C PHE A 59 20.60 23.97 15.68
N GLU A 60 21.80 23.99 16.27
CA GLU A 60 22.44 25.25 16.67
C GLU A 60 23.61 25.62 15.74
N LYS A 61 23.30 26.57 14.84
CA LYS A 61 24.15 27.60 14.21
C LYS A 61 25.35 27.14 13.39
N GLU A 62 25.25 27.33 12.07
CA GLU A 62 26.25 28.06 11.28
C GLU A 62 25.66 28.46 9.91
N GLU A 63 25.68 29.76 9.62
CA GLU A 63 25.38 30.31 8.29
C GLU A 63 26.57 29.98 7.36
N VAL A 64 26.33 29.22 6.30
CA VAL A 64 27.33 28.93 5.26
C VAL A 64 26.97 29.71 3.99
N PRO A 65 27.88 30.55 3.43
CA PRO A 65 27.60 31.26 2.20
C PRO A 65 27.71 30.33 0.99
N GLU A 66 26.68 30.37 0.13
CA GLU A 66 26.61 29.64 -1.13
C GLU A 66 27.81 29.96 -2.04
N THR A 67 28.57 28.95 -2.43
CA THR A 67 29.66 29.09 -3.40
C THR A 67 29.13 28.95 -4.82
N GLN A 68 29.67 29.76 -5.74
CA GLN A 68 29.24 29.91 -7.15
C GLN A 68 29.20 28.60 -7.95
N SER A 69 29.87 27.56 -7.49
CA SER A 69 29.88 26.21 -8.06
C SER A 69 28.55 25.47 -7.91
N GLN A 70 27.72 25.78 -6.91
CA GLN A 70 26.38 25.19 -6.75
C GLN A 70 25.31 25.83 -7.65
N ARG A 71 25.55 27.04 -8.17
CA ARG A 71 24.65 27.70 -9.12
C ARG A 71 24.83 27.17 -10.54
N GLN A 72 26.06 26.87 -10.96
CA GLN A 72 26.34 26.33 -12.29
C GLN A 72 25.75 24.92 -12.51
N PHE A 73 25.75 24.05 -11.50
CA PHE A 73 25.14 22.72 -11.61
C PHE A 73 23.60 22.76 -11.73
N ARG A 74 22.94 23.82 -11.23
CA ARG A 74 21.48 23.93 -11.22
C ARG A 74 20.92 24.52 -12.52
N GLU A 75 21.76 25.19 -13.31
CA GLU A 75 21.40 25.74 -14.62
C GLU A 75 21.56 24.71 -15.76
N GLU A 76 22.51 23.75 -15.66
CA GLU A 76 22.70 22.70 -16.67
C GLU A 76 21.57 21.65 -16.69
N ASP A 77 20.94 21.36 -15.54
CA ASP A 77 19.84 20.39 -15.46
C ASP A 77 18.48 20.95 -15.90
N PHE A 78 18.32 22.27 -15.97
CA PHE A 78 17.09 22.91 -16.43
C PHE A 78 17.01 23.01 -17.97
N GLU A 79 18.16 23.18 -18.65
CA GLU A 79 18.21 23.19 -20.13
C GLU A 79 18.16 21.78 -20.78
N ARG A 80 18.59 20.72 -20.08
CA ARG A 80 18.39 19.34 -20.58
C ARG A 80 16.92 18.95 -20.67
N ARG A 81 16.07 19.47 -19.78
CA ARG A 81 14.63 19.17 -19.78
C ARG A 81 13.83 19.91 -20.84
N GLN A 82 14.41 20.94 -21.49
CA GLN A 82 13.76 21.64 -22.60
C GLN A 82 14.25 21.19 -23.98
N THR A 83 15.34 20.41 -24.05
CA THR A 83 15.92 19.94 -25.31
C THR A 83 15.50 18.51 -25.68
N GLU A 84 14.97 17.72 -24.75
CA GLU A 84 14.43 16.38 -25.04
C GLU A 84 13.01 16.39 -25.64
N ASP A 85 12.28 17.52 -25.60
CA ASP A 85 10.97 17.71 -26.24
C ASP A 85 11.08 18.23 -27.70
N ARG A 86 12.27 18.18 -28.31
CA ARG A 86 12.54 18.84 -29.60
C ARG A 86 13.33 18.03 -30.63
N LEU A 87 13.20 16.69 -30.62
CA LEU A 87 13.73 15.83 -31.68
C LEU A 87 12.62 15.11 -32.45
N ASP A 88 12.34 15.70 -33.62
CA ASP A 88 12.07 15.07 -34.90
C ASP A 88 10.76 14.29 -35.12
N SER A 89 9.72 15.06 -35.46
CA SER A 89 8.62 14.60 -36.31
C SER A 89 8.94 14.91 -37.78
N SER A 90 9.84 14.15 -38.40
CA SER A 90 9.92 14.07 -39.86
C SER A 90 10.53 12.75 -40.34
N GLU A 91 9.75 12.03 -41.14
CA GLU A 91 10.17 11.00 -42.11
C GLU A 91 10.67 9.65 -41.58
N VAL A 92 9.75 8.70 -41.37
CA VAL A 92 9.77 7.42 -42.12
C VAL A 92 8.33 7.00 -42.43
N GLY A 93 7.91 7.21 -43.68
CA GLY A 93 6.79 6.49 -44.25
C GLY A 93 7.18 5.03 -44.47
N GLY A 94 6.37 4.12 -43.95
CA GLY A 94 6.60 2.68 -44.09
C GLY A 94 5.72 1.86 -43.18
N ASP A 95 4.41 1.84 -43.44
CA ASP A 95 3.51 0.84 -42.85
C ASP A 95 3.95 -0.55 -43.34
N HIS A 96 4.76 -1.24 -42.53
CA HIS A 96 5.06 -2.66 -42.64
C HIS A 96 4.32 -3.41 -41.50
N PRO A 97 3.13 -3.98 -41.76
CA PRO A 97 2.28 -4.56 -40.73
C PRO A 97 2.83 -5.83 -40.05
N GLY A 98 4.00 -6.33 -40.49
CA GLY A 98 4.53 -7.64 -40.08
C GLY A 98 5.63 -7.62 -39.01
N ILE A 99 6.33 -6.51 -38.79
CA ILE A 99 7.48 -6.48 -37.86
C ILE A 99 7.06 -6.03 -36.45
N HIS A 100 6.10 -5.10 -36.33
CA HIS A 100 5.62 -4.63 -35.03
C HIS A 100 4.93 -5.72 -34.20
N GLY A 101 4.21 -6.66 -34.83
CA GLY A 101 3.53 -7.74 -34.13
C GLY A 101 4.47 -8.76 -33.47
N ASN A 102 5.67 -8.96 -34.02
CA ASN A 102 6.65 -9.87 -33.42
C ASN A 102 7.34 -9.23 -32.20
N VAL A 103 7.67 -7.94 -32.26
CA VAL A 103 8.30 -7.22 -31.15
C VAL A 103 7.34 -7.09 -29.96
N GLU A 104 6.05 -6.84 -30.22
CA GLU A 104 5.04 -6.77 -29.16
C GLU A 104 4.80 -8.14 -28.49
N LEU A 105 4.82 -9.22 -29.27
CA LEU A 105 4.71 -10.58 -28.74
C LEU A 105 5.94 -10.97 -27.91
N GLU A 106 7.14 -10.60 -28.37
CA GLU A 106 8.38 -10.80 -27.61
C GLU A 106 8.39 -10.01 -26.30
N ALA A 107 7.92 -8.77 -26.31
CA ALA A 107 7.78 -7.95 -25.10
C ALA A 107 6.79 -8.56 -24.10
N LYS A 108 5.64 -9.08 -24.57
CA LYS A 108 4.67 -9.79 -23.73
C LYS A 108 5.26 -11.06 -23.12
N ASN A 109 5.94 -11.88 -23.92
CA ASN A 109 6.61 -13.09 -23.42
C ASN A 109 7.71 -12.77 -22.38
N LEU A 110 8.45 -11.68 -22.60
CA LEU A 110 9.47 -11.22 -21.66
C LEU A 110 8.83 -10.72 -20.35
N ALA A 111 7.72 -9.99 -20.44
CA ALA A 111 6.95 -9.55 -19.28
C ALA A 111 6.41 -10.74 -18.47
N GLU A 112 5.87 -11.75 -19.13
CA GLU A 112 5.42 -13.00 -18.48
C GLU A 112 6.57 -13.71 -17.75
N SER A 113 7.76 -13.74 -18.35
CA SER A 113 8.95 -14.31 -17.70
C SER A 113 9.37 -13.53 -16.45
N PHE A 114 9.39 -12.20 -16.51
CA PHE A 114 9.67 -11.37 -15.34
C PHE A 114 8.60 -11.50 -14.26
N ARG A 115 7.33 -11.60 -14.64
CA ARG A 115 6.23 -11.88 -13.73
C ARG A 115 6.42 -13.21 -13.01
N ALA A 116 6.71 -14.29 -13.74
CA ALA A 116 6.94 -15.60 -13.16
C ALA A 116 8.17 -15.64 -12.23
N GLN A 117 9.24 -14.90 -12.56
CA GLN A 117 10.40 -14.72 -11.68
C GLN A 117 10.01 -14.00 -10.39
N GLY A 118 9.24 -12.91 -10.49
CA GLY A 118 8.75 -12.16 -9.34
C GLY A 118 7.85 -13.01 -8.44
N ASP A 119 6.95 -13.80 -9.01
CA ASP A 119 6.08 -14.72 -8.28
C ASP A 119 6.89 -15.74 -7.47
N LYS A 120 7.95 -16.30 -8.06
CA LYS A 120 8.86 -17.22 -7.37
C LYS A 120 9.61 -16.54 -6.22
N LEU A 121 10.11 -15.32 -6.44
CA LEU A 121 10.80 -14.55 -5.39
C LEU A 121 9.86 -14.17 -4.25
N ALA A 122 8.61 -13.84 -4.56
CA ALA A 122 7.58 -13.56 -3.56
C ALA A 122 7.25 -14.82 -2.73
N GLU A 123 7.20 -16.00 -3.36
CA GLU A 123 7.08 -17.27 -2.65
C GLU A 123 8.25 -17.57 -1.71
N GLU A 124 9.47 -17.22 -2.13
CA GLU A 124 10.68 -17.34 -1.31
C GLU A 124 10.72 -16.30 -0.16
N GLY A 125 9.76 -15.36 -0.11
CA GLY A 125 9.70 -14.27 0.86
C GLY A 125 10.62 -13.09 0.55
N LYS A 126 11.23 -13.06 -0.64
CA LYS A 126 12.12 -11.98 -1.11
C LYS A 126 11.31 -10.87 -1.77
N TYR A 127 10.51 -10.19 -0.97
CA TYR A 127 9.50 -9.24 -1.45
C TYR A 127 10.07 -8.03 -2.21
N GLN A 128 11.22 -7.49 -1.79
CA GLN A 128 11.84 -6.35 -2.49
C GLN A 128 12.38 -6.74 -3.89
N GLU A 129 12.98 -7.92 -4.01
CA GLU A 129 13.45 -8.44 -5.30
C GLU A 129 12.28 -8.78 -6.23
N ALA A 130 11.20 -9.35 -5.67
CA ALA A 130 9.97 -9.61 -6.40
C ALA A 130 9.36 -8.33 -6.99
N LEU A 131 9.29 -7.26 -6.20
CA LEU A 131 8.83 -5.95 -6.66
C LEU A 131 9.66 -5.44 -7.84
N GLY A 132 10.99 -5.56 -7.80
CA GLY A 132 11.85 -5.14 -8.92
C GLY A 132 11.58 -5.94 -10.20
N LYS A 133 11.30 -7.24 -10.09
CA LYS A 133 10.92 -8.08 -11.25
C LYS A 133 9.54 -7.73 -11.79
N TRP A 134 8.57 -7.50 -10.93
CA TRP A 134 7.24 -7.08 -11.35
C TRP A 134 7.23 -5.67 -11.94
N GLU A 135 8.07 -4.76 -11.46
CA GLU A 135 8.25 -3.43 -12.07
C GLU A 135 8.87 -3.54 -13.47
N ALA A 136 9.86 -4.40 -13.66
CA ALA A 136 10.39 -4.68 -15.00
C ALA A 136 9.32 -5.25 -15.95
N ALA A 137 8.45 -6.13 -15.45
CA ALA A 137 7.31 -6.63 -16.22
C ALA A 137 6.27 -5.53 -16.54
N LEU A 138 5.95 -4.67 -15.57
CA LEU A 138 5.02 -3.54 -15.74
C LEU A 138 5.56 -2.47 -16.69
N ASN A 139 6.87 -2.30 -16.81
CA ASN A 139 7.47 -1.41 -17.81
C ASN A 139 7.25 -1.90 -19.24
N LEU A 140 7.11 -3.22 -19.44
CA LEU A 140 6.83 -3.83 -20.73
C LEU A 140 5.32 -3.89 -21.01
N VAL A 141 4.52 -4.23 -19.99
CA VAL A 141 3.07 -4.33 -20.06
C VAL A 141 2.44 -3.51 -18.92
N PRO A 142 2.21 -2.21 -19.13
CA PRO A 142 1.74 -1.32 -18.07
C PRO A 142 0.28 -1.54 -17.68
N GLU A 143 -0.49 -2.23 -18.53
CA GLU A 143 -1.94 -2.47 -18.37
C GLU A 143 -2.27 -3.86 -17.80
N ASP A 144 -1.34 -4.51 -17.08
CA ASP A 144 -1.65 -5.76 -16.36
C ASP A 144 -2.24 -5.46 -14.97
N ALA A 145 -3.57 -5.50 -14.87
CA ALA A 145 -4.30 -5.29 -13.60
C ALA A 145 -3.88 -6.26 -12.50
N VAL A 146 -3.63 -7.54 -12.86
CA VAL A 146 -3.26 -8.58 -11.89
C VAL A 146 -1.90 -8.26 -11.28
N LEU A 147 -0.96 -7.82 -12.10
CA LEU A 147 0.39 -7.51 -11.64
C LEU A 147 0.43 -6.26 -10.72
N HIS A 148 -0.37 -5.24 -11.01
CA HIS A 148 -0.56 -4.10 -10.11
C HIS A 148 -1.20 -4.52 -8.78
N GLU A 149 -2.15 -5.46 -8.80
CA GLU A 149 -2.79 -6.01 -7.60
C GLU A 149 -1.80 -6.81 -6.74
N GLN A 150 -1.02 -7.70 -7.35
CA GLN A 150 0.04 -8.47 -6.66
C GLN A 150 1.10 -7.53 -6.04
N LYS A 151 1.49 -6.49 -6.79
CA LYS A 151 2.38 -5.43 -6.29
C LYS A 151 1.78 -4.75 -5.05
N ALA A 152 0.50 -4.40 -5.08
CA ALA A 152 -0.17 -3.78 -3.94
C ALA A 152 -0.19 -4.68 -2.70
N GLN A 153 -0.48 -5.97 -2.86
CA GLN A 153 -0.45 -6.94 -1.75
C GLN A 153 0.92 -6.99 -1.08
N VAL A 154 2.00 -7.10 -1.87
CA VAL A 154 3.36 -7.15 -1.32
C VAL A 154 3.77 -5.84 -0.65
N LEU A 155 3.34 -4.70 -1.19
CA LEU A 155 3.57 -3.40 -0.54
C LEU A 155 2.86 -3.29 0.81
N LEU A 156 1.69 -3.92 0.98
CA LEU A 156 1.03 -3.99 2.28
C LEU A 156 1.82 -4.82 3.29
N GLU A 157 2.37 -5.96 2.86
CA GLU A 157 3.23 -6.80 3.71
C GLU A 157 4.52 -6.07 4.12
N LEU A 158 5.06 -5.23 3.25
CA LEU A 158 6.20 -4.37 3.56
C LEU A 158 5.84 -3.16 4.45
N GLY A 159 4.54 -2.89 4.67
CA GLY A 159 4.06 -1.75 5.45
C GLY A 159 3.96 -0.43 4.67
N ASP A 160 4.23 -0.43 3.36
CA ASP A 160 4.19 0.73 2.49
C ASP A 160 2.74 1.00 2.00
N ALA A 161 1.84 1.34 2.93
CA ALA A 161 0.40 1.48 2.65
C ALA A 161 0.08 2.50 1.55
N TRP A 162 0.81 3.62 1.49
CA TRP A 162 0.58 4.66 0.45
C TRP A 162 0.89 4.17 -0.96
N LYS A 163 2.01 3.45 -1.15
CA LYS A 163 2.35 2.87 -2.46
C LYS A 163 1.39 1.74 -2.81
N ALA A 164 0.94 0.98 -1.81
CA ALA A 164 -0.06 -0.07 -2.01
C ALA A 164 -1.39 0.51 -2.51
N ILE A 165 -1.86 1.64 -1.95
CA ILE A 165 -3.06 2.34 -2.45
C ILE A 165 -2.87 2.70 -3.93
N LYS A 166 -1.75 3.32 -4.30
CA LYS A 166 -1.50 3.69 -5.71
C LYS A 166 -1.55 2.49 -6.66
N ALA A 167 -0.91 1.38 -6.29
CA ALA A 167 -0.90 0.17 -7.09
C ALA A 167 -2.29 -0.48 -7.18
N ALA A 168 -3.02 -0.56 -6.06
CA ALA A 168 -4.36 -1.14 -6.04
C ALA A 168 -5.39 -0.28 -6.78
N THR A 169 -5.30 1.05 -6.67
CA THR A 169 -6.12 1.98 -7.47
C THR A 169 -5.86 1.76 -8.94
N ARG A 170 -4.59 1.63 -9.36
CA ARG A 170 -4.26 1.40 -10.77
C ARG A 170 -4.83 0.07 -11.27
N ALA A 171 -4.77 -0.99 -10.46
CA ALA A 171 -5.40 -2.27 -10.78
C ALA A 171 -6.92 -2.13 -10.97
N SER A 172 -7.61 -1.39 -10.07
CA SER A 172 -9.06 -1.16 -10.17
C SER A 172 -9.47 -0.25 -11.35
N GLU A 173 -8.59 0.65 -11.79
CA GLU A 173 -8.83 1.49 -12.98
C GLU A 173 -8.69 0.68 -14.28
N ILE A 174 -7.70 -0.21 -14.33
CA ILE A 174 -7.44 -1.06 -15.51
C ILE A 174 -8.56 -2.09 -15.67
N ASP A 175 -8.91 -2.79 -14.59
CA ASP A 175 -10.04 -3.73 -14.58
C ASP A 175 -11.02 -3.41 -13.45
N PRO A 176 -12.06 -2.61 -13.73
CA PRO A 176 -13.10 -2.31 -12.75
C PRO A 176 -13.90 -3.53 -12.30
N SER A 177 -13.89 -4.63 -13.07
CA SER A 177 -14.59 -5.87 -12.74
C SER A 177 -13.76 -6.82 -11.87
N TRP A 178 -12.52 -6.44 -11.54
CA TRP A 178 -11.63 -7.24 -10.73
C TRP A 178 -11.87 -7.02 -9.23
N ALA A 179 -12.76 -7.83 -8.63
CA ALA A 179 -13.15 -7.73 -7.23
C ALA A 179 -11.98 -7.80 -6.22
N GLU A 180 -10.92 -8.53 -6.56
CA GLU A 180 -9.74 -8.68 -5.69
C GLU A 180 -8.97 -7.36 -5.58
N ALA A 181 -8.86 -6.54 -6.64
CA ALA A 181 -8.20 -5.23 -6.57
C ALA A 181 -8.97 -4.27 -5.67
N TRP A 182 -10.30 -4.26 -5.76
CA TRP A 182 -11.14 -3.46 -4.86
C TRP A 182 -10.99 -3.88 -3.40
N THR A 183 -10.85 -5.18 -3.15
CA THR A 183 -10.58 -5.71 -1.80
C THR A 183 -9.19 -5.28 -1.31
N THR A 184 -8.16 -5.41 -2.14
CA THR A 184 -6.79 -5.00 -1.81
C THR A 184 -6.67 -3.48 -1.63
N LEU A 185 -7.40 -2.68 -2.42
CA LEU A 185 -7.52 -1.23 -2.25
C LEU A 185 -8.14 -0.86 -0.91
N GLY A 186 -9.23 -1.53 -0.53
CA GLY A 186 -9.87 -1.33 0.77
C GLY A 186 -8.94 -1.68 1.94
N ARG A 187 -8.19 -2.78 1.84
CA ARG A 187 -7.17 -3.16 2.83
C ARG A 187 -6.05 -2.14 2.90
N ALA A 188 -5.60 -1.62 1.77
CA ALA A 188 -4.57 -0.59 1.73
C ALA A 188 -5.02 0.73 2.38
N GLN A 189 -6.27 1.13 2.14
CA GLN A 189 -6.89 2.28 2.77
C GLN A 189 -7.07 2.08 4.29
N LEU A 190 -7.44 0.88 4.75
CA LEU A 190 -7.48 0.57 6.17
C LEU A 190 -6.10 0.69 6.83
N ASN A 191 -5.06 0.13 6.22
CA ASN A 191 -3.70 0.23 6.75
C ASN A 191 -3.17 1.66 6.75
N PHE A 192 -3.62 2.49 5.81
CA PHE A 192 -3.29 3.92 5.77
C PHE A 192 -4.06 4.76 6.81
N GLY A 193 -5.15 4.22 7.38
CA GLY A 193 -5.97 4.89 8.39
C GLY A 193 -7.23 5.58 7.85
N GLU A 194 -7.67 5.22 6.65
CA GLU A 194 -8.83 5.80 5.95
C GLU A 194 -10.00 4.79 5.85
N PRO A 195 -10.69 4.46 6.96
CA PRO A 195 -11.74 3.45 6.97
C PRO A 195 -12.98 3.86 6.17
N ASP A 196 -13.27 5.17 6.06
CA ASP A 196 -14.38 5.70 5.26
C ASP A 196 -14.22 5.37 3.77
N SER A 197 -13.01 5.52 3.24
CA SER A 197 -12.67 5.17 1.87
C SER A 197 -12.65 3.66 1.67
N ALA A 198 -12.13 2.91 2.64
CA ALA A 198 -12.08 1.45 2.60
C ALA A 198 -13.46 0.81 2.47
N ILE A 199 -14.47 1.35 3.18
CA ILE A 199 -15.86 0.87 3.08
C ILE A 199 -16.37 0.94 1.64
N LYS A 200 -16.15 2.07 0.95
CA LYS A 200 -16.57 2.24 -0.44
C LYS A 200 -15.91 1.20 -1.34
N SER A 201 -14.61 0.99 -1.18
CA SER A 201 -13.85 -0.01 -1.94
C SER A 201 -14.37 -1.43 -1.70
N PHE A 202 -14.67 -1.80 -0.44
CA PHE A 202 -15.25 -3.12 -0.15
C PHE A 202 -16.69 -3.27 -0.66
N GLU A 203 -17.48 -2.20 -0.65
CA GLU A 203 -18.83 -2.20 -1.23
C GLU A 203 -18.77 -2.38 -2.77
N CYS A 204 -17.80 -1.77 -3.45
CA CYS A 204 -17.49 -2.06 -4.86
C CYS A 204 -17.04 -3.52 -5.06
N ALA A 205 -16.18 -4.06 -4.21
CA ALA A 205 -15.77 -5.46 -4.30
C ALA A 205 -16.97 -6.43 -4.17
N LEU A 206 -17.91 -6.11 -3.25
CA LEU A 206 -19.10 -6.91 -3.00
C LEU A 206 -20.19 -6.74 -4.06
N SER A 207 -20.25 -5.60 -4.76
CA SER A 207 -21.18 -5.45 -5.90
C SER A 207 -20.78 -6.35 -7.06
N ILE A 208 -19.48 -6.59 -7.23
CA ILE A 208 -18.92 -7.50 -8.24
C ILE A 208 -19.01 -8.96 -7.76
N ASN A 209 -18.56 -9.24 -6.54
CA ASN A 209 -18.59 -10.59 -5.96
C ASN A 209 -19.30 -10.60 -4.59
N VAL A 210 -20.62 -10.76 -4.66
CA VAL A 210 -21.53 -10.73 -3.52
C VAL A 210 -21.23 -11.83 -2.48
N ASP A 211 -20.63 -12.94 -2.89
CA ASP A 211 -20.35 -14.09 -2.02
C ASP A 211 -18.94 -14.08 -1.44
N SER A 212 -18.16 -13.02 -1.69
CA SER A 212 -16.84 -12.87 -1.09
C SER A 212 -16.95 -12.70 0.43
N ARG A 213 -16.61 -13.77 1.16
CA ARG A 213 -16.59 -13.76 2.62
C ARG A 213 -15.56 -12.76 3.16
N GLU A 214 -14.42 -12.65 2.50
CA GLU A 214 -13.34 -11.75 2.92
C GLU A 214 -13.75 -10.30 2.84
N ALA A 215 -14.31 -9.87 1.71
CA ALA A 215 -14.77 -8.50 1.55
C ALA A 215 -15.87 -8.15 2.57
N LYS A 216 -16.74 -9.12 2.96
CA LYS A 216 -17.73 -8.91 4.04
C LYS A 216 -17.08 -8.75 5.43
N ASP A 217 -16.11 -9.61 5.74
CA ASP A 217 -15.40 -9.58 7.03
C ASP A 217 -14.56 -8.29 7.16
N ASP A 218 -13.89 -7.88 6.08
CA ASP A 218 -13.11 -6.64 6.02
C ASP A 218 -14.00 -5.40 6.07
N LEU A 219 -15.14 -5.39 5.36
CA LEU A 219 -16.15 -4.33 5.44
C LEU A 219 -16.69 -4.15 6.87
N LYS A 220 -16.98 -5.27 7.55
CA LYS A 220 -17.44 -5.25 8.94
C LYS A 220 -16.37 -4.64 9.85
N THR A 221 -15.11 -5.01 9.65
CA THR A 221 -13.98 -4.45 10.40
C THR A 221 -13.86 -2.95 10.17
N ALA A 222 -13.95 -2.49 8.92
CA ALA A 222 -13.92 -1.06 8.58
C ALA A 222 -15.07 -0.28 9.26
N LYS A 223 -16.30 -0.81 9.23
CA LYS A 223 -17.47 -0.20 9.89
C LYS A 223 -17.31 -0.15 11.42
N GLN A 224 -16.70 -1.17 12.03
CA GLN A 224 -16.41 -1.17 13.46
C GLN A 224 -15.38 -0.10 13.85
N LEU A 225 -14.37 0.15 13.02
CA LEU A 225 -13.38 1.19 13.26
C LEU A 225 -14.02 2.59 13.26
N ILE A 226 -14.91 2.88 12.32
CA ILE A 226 -15.65 4.15 12.29
C ILE A 226 -16.52 4.30 13.53
N ARG A 227 -17.32 3.29 13.86
CA ARG A 227 -18.18 3.33 15.05
C ARG A 227 -17.38 3.58 16.33
N LYS A 228 -16.20 2.95 16.45
CA LYS A 228 -15.30 3.15 17.59
C LYS A 228 -14.72 4.58 17.61
N ARG A 229 -14.34 5.12 16.45
CA ARG A 229 -13.88 6.52 16.30
C ARG A 229 -14.96 7.50 16.75
N GLU A 230 -16.20 7.30 16.32
CA GLU A 230 -17.36 8.13 16.71
C GLU A 230 -17.62 8.05 18.23
N GLN A 231 -17.60 6.86 18.82
CA GLN A 231 -17.75 6.69 20.27
C GLN A 231 -16.69 7.48 21.05
N LEU A 232 -15.43 7.41 20.63
CA LEU A 232 -14.34 8.16 21.27
C LEU A 232 -14.54 9.67 21.15
N GLN A 233 -15.05 10.15 20.02
CA GLN A 233 -15.36 11.57 19.82
C GLN A 233 -16.48 12.04 20.76
N THR A 234 -17.58 11.27 20.86
CA THR A 234 -18.69 11.62 21.77
C THR A 234 -18.27 11.62 23.23
N LEU A 235 -17.46 10.65 23.66
CA LEU A 235 -16.89 10.59 25.00
C LEU A 235 -15.95 11.78 25.28
N GLY A 236 -15.15 12.19 24.31
CA GLY A 236 -14.28 13.36 24.45
C GLY A 236 -15.07 14.67 24.63
N GLN A 237 -16.17 14.84 23.89
CA GLN A 237 -17.06 16.01 24.02
C GLN A 237 -17.75 16.07 25.40
N ASP A 238 -18.11 14.93 25.99
CA ASP A 238 -18.72 14.86 27.34
C ASP A 238 -17.72 15.12 28.49
N THR A 239 -16.41 15.09 28.22
CA THR A 239 -15.40 15.49 29.22
C THR A 239 -15.15 16.99 29.26
N ASP A 240 -15.35 17.70 28.14
CA ASP A 240 -15.23 19.16 28.09
C ASP A 240 -16.40 19.85 28.81
N THR A 241 -17.59 19.23 28.82
CA THR A 241 -18.75 19.69 29.62
C THR A 241 -18.59 19.44 31.12
N LYS A 242 -17.73 18.50 31.52
CA LYS A 242 -17.34 18.22 32.93
C LYS A 242 -16.04 18.89 33.33
N ARG A 243 -15.46 19.72 32.47
CA ARG A 243 -14.26 20.51 32.79
C ARG A 243 -14.65 21.57 33.83
N PHE A 244 -14.39 21.25 35.09
CA PHE A 244 -14.63 22.14 36.22
C PHE A 244 -14.01 23.51 35.95
N VAL A 245 -14.85 24.53 35.82
CA VAL A 245 -14.43 25.92 35.97
C VAL A 245 -13.89 26.02 37.40
N VAL A 246 -12.58 26.19 37.54
CA VAL A 246 -12.00 26.57 38.83
C VAL A 246 -12.55 27.96 39.11
N GLY A 247 -13.62 28.02 39.90
CA GLY A 247 -14.17 29.29 40.34
C GLY A 247 -13.12 30.00 41.16
N ASP A 248 -12.62 31.12 40.65
CA ASP A 248 -11.83 32.07 41.43
C ASP A 248 -12.67 32.45 42.65
N LYS A 249 -12.30 31.89 43.81
CA LYS A 249 -12.90 32.28 45.07
C LYS A 249 -12.48 33.72 45.32
N ASN A 250 -13.42 34.64 45.10
CA ASN A 250 -13.36 36.03 45.50
C ASN A 250 -12.72 36.14 46.89
N ILE A 251 -11.51 36.69 46.93
CA ILE A 251 -10.88 37.17 48.15
C ILE A 251 -11.55 38.52 48.42
N GLU A 252 -12.52 38.55 49.35
CA GLU A 252 -13.04 39.83 49.84
C GLU A 252 -11.93 40.54 50.65
N PRO A 253 -11.63 41.81 50.35
CA PRO A 253 -10.71 42.59 51.16
C PRO A 253 -11.44 43.06 52.42
N ASN A 254 -10.89 42.72 53.58
CA ASN A 254 -11.26 43.29 54.89
C ASN A 254 -10.11 44.14 55.41
#